data_AF-A0A927N8P8-F1
#
_entry.id   AF-A0A927N8P8-F1
#
_cell.length_a   1.000
_cell.length_b   1.000
_cell.length_c   1.000
_cell.angle_alpha   90.00
_cell.angle_beta   90.00
_cell.angle_gamma   90.00
#
_symmetry.space_group_name_H-M   'P 1'
#
loop_
_entity.id
_entity.type
_entity.pdbx_description
1 polymer ?
#
loop_
_entity_poly.entity_id
_entity_poly.type
_entity_poly.pdbx_seq_one_letter_code
_entity_poly.pdbx_strand_id
1 'polypeptide(L)'
;MQDTVTTAAGAGLVLDLRSTTYAAAWVPQGDLAARTATVRVLHEREVGGVVSRTVVSHFNKATKGRLVRDLLRDGARPRRPADLVDVLRGLGYSVETEPPAAARPWRLDVVVTET
;
A
#
# COMPACT_ATOMS: atom_id res chain seq x y z
N MET A 1 4.35 17.00 11.32
CA MET A 1 4.17 16.04 10.20
C MET A 1 2.72 15.92 9.78
N GLN A 2 1.76 15.75 10.70
CA GLN A 2 0.31 15.67 10.38
C GLN A 2 -0.18 16.86 9.53
N ASP A 3 0.03 18.10 9.99
CA ASP A 3 -0.42 19.29 9.24
C ASP A 3 0.28 19.43 7.88
N THR A 4 1.56 19.09 7.83
CA THR A 4 2.37 19.09 6.59
C THR A 4 1.80 18.13 5.56
N VAL A 5 1.55 16.87 5.94
CA VAL A 5 0.99 15.85 5.03
C VAL A 5 -0.45 16.20 4.66
N THR A 6 -1.26 16.69 5.61
CA THR A 6 -2.63 17.13 5.33
C THR A 6 -2.65 18.25 4.29
N THR A 7 -1.78 19.24 4.44
CA THR A 7 -1.67 20.37 3.51
C THR A 7 -1.20 19.90 2.14
N ALA A 8 -0.16 19.05 2.07
CA ALA A 8 0.38 18.54 0.82
C ALA A 8 -0.61 17.62 0.08
N ALA A 9 -1.35 16.79 0.82
CA ALA A 9 -2.34 15.88 0.24
C ALA A 9 -3.63 16.62 -0.19
N GLY A 10 -3.99 17.73 0.48
CA GLY A 10 -5.25 18.42 0.26
C GLY A 10 -6.44 17.47 0.41
N ALA A 11 -7.25 17.32 -0.63
CA ALA A 11 -8.35 16.36 -0.70
C ALA A 11 -7.96 14.99 -1.29
N GLY A 12 -6.67 14.77 -1.57
CA GLY A 12 -6.14 13.60 -2.25
C GLY A 12 -5.91 12.37 -1.35
N LEU A 13 -5.63 11.26 -2.02
CA LEU A 13 -5.14 10.02 -1.44
C LEU A 13 -3.69 10.19 -0.94
N VAL A 14 -3.36 9.57 0.19
CA VAL A 14 -1.98 9.37 0.62
C VAL A 14 -1.60 7.91 0.48
N LEU A 15 -0.52 7.62 -0.25
CA LEU A 15 0.09 6.30 -0.32
C LEU A 15 1.34 6.25 0.57
N ASP A 16 1.20 5.65 1.75
CA ASP A 16 2.29 5.50 2.71
C ASP A 16 3.08 4.20 2.48
N LEU A 17 4.28 4.35 1.92
CA LEU A 17 5.18 3.24 1.60
C LEU A 17 6.35 3.10 2.57
N ARG A 18 6.36 3.89 3.66
CA ARG A 18 7.44 3.85 4.65
C ARG A 18 7.61 2.43 5.20
N SER A 19 8.84 2.09 5.57
CA SER A 19 9.07 0.84 6.31
C SER A 19 8.47 0.95 7.72
N THR A 20 8.13 -0.20 8.31
CA THR A 20 7.51 -0.27 9.64
C THR A 20 8.31 0.49 10.71
N THR A 21 9.64 0.47 10.61
CA THR A 21 10.55 1.22 11.51
C THR A 21 10.29 2.73 11.54
N TYR A 22 9.76 3.31 10.45
CA TYR A 22 9.42 4.73 10.36
C TYR A 22 7.93 5.00 10.51
N ALA A 23 7.07 3.97 10.56
CA ALA A 23 5.62 4.15 10.63
C ALA A 23 5.21 4.91 11.91
N ALA A 24 5.86 4.63 13.05
CA ALA A 24 5.59 5.31 14.32
C ALA A 24 5.91 6.81 14.31
N ALA A 25 6.73 7.29 13.37
CA ALA A 25 7.06 8.72 13.27
C ALA A 25 5.86 9.59 12.84
N TRP A 26 4.81 8.96 12.27
CA TRP A 26 3.55 9.65 11.94
C TRP A 26 2.43 8.64 11.70
N VAL A 27 1.33 8.82 12.44
CA VAL A 27 0.09 8.06 12.29
C VAL A 27 -0.97 9.02 11.75
N PRO A 28 -1.52 8.80 10.55
CA PRO A 28 -2.61 9.63 10.01
C PRO A 28 -3.85 9.54 10.90
N GLN A 29 -4.59 10.65 11.00
CA GLN A 29 -5.79 10.78 11.83
C GLN A 29 -6.97 11.35 11.02
N GLY A 30 -8.19 11.13 11.52
CA GLY A 30 -9.41 11.73 10.96
C GLY A 30 -9.66 11.38 9.49
N ASP A 31 -10.09 12.37 8.71
CA ASP A 31 -10.35 12.23 7.27
C ASP A 31 -9.12 11.76 6.49
N LEU A 32 -7.92 12.23 6.87
CA LEU A 32 -6.67 11.82 6.24
C LEU A 32 -6.42 10.32 6.42
N ALA A 33 -6.75 9.76 7.58
CA ALA A 33 -6.63 8.32 7.83
C ALA A 33 -7.52 7.51 6.88
N ALA A 34 -8.77 7.95 6.66
CA ALA A 34 -9.70 7.28 5.76
C ALA A 34 -9.25 7.30 4.28
N ARG A 35 -8.42 8.28 3.90
CA ARG A 35 -7.83 8.38 2.55
C ARG A 35 -6.36 8.00 2.50
N THR A 36 -5.82 7.35 3.53
CA THR A 36 -4.45 6.84 3.51
C THR A 36 -4.46 5.35 3.20
N ALA A 37 -3.61 4.91 2.29
CA ALA A 37 -3.31 3.51 2.00
C ALA A 37 -1.87 3.20 2.40
N THR A 38 -1.67 2.06 3.07
CA THR A 38 -0.37 1.49 3.43
C THR A 38 -0.15 0.22 2.64
N VAL A 39 1.10 -0.08 2.28
CA VAL A 39 1.43 -1.31 1.54
C VAL A 39 2.34 -2.23 2.35
N ARG A 40 1.95 -3.51 2.40
CA ARG A 40 2.75 -4.62 2.89
C ARG A 40 2.96 -5.62 1.77
N VAL A 41 4.21 -5.93 1.45
CA VAL A 41 4.53 -6.96 0.46
C VAL A 41 4.66 -8.31 1.16
N LEU A 42 3.91 -9.31 0.66
CA LEU A 42 3.89 -10.69 1.13
C LEU A 42 4.47 -11.60 0.05
N HIS A 43 5.47 -12.40 0.40
CA HIS A 43 5.97 -13.46 -0.46
C HIS A 43 5.17 -14.72 -0.19
N GLU A 44 4.49 -15.20 -1.22
CA GLU A 44 3.77 -16.45 -1.23
C GLU A 44 4.68 -17.57 -1.73
N ARG A 45 4.69 -18.69 -1.01
CA ARG A 45 5.41 -19.90 -1.39
C ARG A 45 4.60 -21.12 -0.99
N GLU A 46 4.59 -22.14 -1.82
CA GLU A 46 4.04 -23.44 -1.48
C GLU A 46 5.10 -24.30 -0.80
N VAL A 47 4.79 -24.83 0.39
CA VAL A 47 5.67 -25.74 1.13
C VAL A 47 4.85 -26.96 1.51
N GLY A 48 5.16 -28.11 0.88
CA GLY A 48 4.46 -29.37 1.16
C GLY A 48 2.97 -29.33 0.84
N GLY A 49 2.56 -28.67 -0.25
CA GLY A 49 1.15 -28.52 -0.63
C GLY A 49 0.40 -27.41 0.13
N VAL A 50 1.07 -26.68 1.03
CA VAL A 50 0.45 -25.61 1.82
C VAL A 50 1.02 -24.26 1.39
N VAL A 51 0.12 -23.34 1.02
CA VAL A 51 0.47 -21.96 0.70
C VAL A 51 0.83 -21.21 1.99
N SER A 52 2.04 -20.66 2.06
CA SER A 52 2.53 -19.85 3.17
C SER A 52 2.93 -18.46 2.70
N ARG A 53 2.63 -17.43 3.51
CA ARG A 53 2.94 -16.03 3.20
C ARG A 53 3.86 -15.42 4.25
N THR A 54 4.94 -14.79 3.80
CA THR A 54 5.94 -14.19 4.69
C THR A 54 6.34 -12.79 4.25
N VAL A 55 6.70 -11.93 5.20
CA VAL A 55 7.23 -10.60 4.90
C VAL A 55 8.74 -10.71 4.75
N VAL A 56 9.26 -10.43 3.55
CA VAL A 56 10.70 -10.34 3.30
C VAL A 56 11.09 -8.89 3.08
N SER A 57 11.85 -8.32 4.03
CA SER A 57 12.14 -6.89 4.07
C SER A 57 12.98 -6.37 2.91
N HIS A 58 13.87 -7.19 2.34
CA HIS A 58 14.76 -6.76 1.24
C HIS A 58 13.94 -6.50 -0.04
N PHE A 59 13.13 -7.48 -0.44
CA PHE A 59 12.28 -7.40 -1.63
C PHE A 59 11.12 -6.41 -1.49
N ASN A 60 10.67 -6.13 -0.26
CA ASN A 60 9.64 -5.14 0.01
C ASN A 60 9.96 -3.78 -0.62
N LYS A 61 11.22 -3.32 -0.51
CA LYS A 61 11.64 -2.02 -1.06
C LYS A 61 11.61 -2.03 -2.59
N ALA A 62 12.15 -3.08 -3.21
CA ALA A 62 12.18 -3.21 -4.66
C ALA A 62 10.77 -3.26 -5.25
N THR A 63 9.87 -4.05 -4.64
CA THR A 63 8.47 -4.15 -5.07
C THR A 63 7.72 -2.83 -4.89
N LYS A 64 7.89 -2.13 -3.76
CA LYS A 64 7.30 -0.79 -3.57
C LYS A 64 7.83 0.23 -4.58
N GLY A 65 9.12 0.18 -4.92
CA GLY A 65 9.72 1.05 -5.94
C GLY A 65 9.15 0.80 -7.34
N ARG A 66 9.00 -0.48 -7.73
CA ARG A 66 8.35 -0.85 -9.00
C ARG A 66 6.89 -0.41 -9.05
N LEU A 67 6.14 -0.63 -7.96
CA LEU A 67 4.75 -0.21 -7.83
C LEU A 67 4.60 1.31 -8.06
N VAL A 68 5.42 2.12 -7.42
CA VAL A 68 5.39 3.59 -7.63
C VAL A 68 5.74 3.96 -9.05
N ARG A 69 6.78 3.34 -9.63
CA ARG A 69 7.17 3.58 -11.02
C ARG A 69 6.02 3.28 -11.98
N ASP A 70 5.31 2.18 -11.80
CA ASP A 70 4.24 1.77 -12.69
C ASP A 70 3.01 2.68 -12.53
N LEU A 71 2.63 3.03 -11.29
CA LEU A 71 1.58 4.04 -11.04
C LEU A 71 1.89 5.38 -11.72
N LEU A 72 3.15 5.84 -11.64
CA LEU A 72 3.56 7.09 -12.28
C LEU A 72 3.53 7.01 -13.81
N ARG A 73 3.82 5.84 -14.38
CA ARG A 73 3.81 5.60 -15.84
C ARG A 73 2.40 5.47 -16.40
N ASP A 74 1.51 4.82 -15.67
CA ASP A 74 0.10 4.66 -16.03
C ASP A 74 -0.65 5.99 -16.04
N GLY A 75 -0.30 6.89 -15.11
CA GLY A 75 -0.87 8.23 -15.06
C GLY A 75 -2.26 8.29 -14.42
N ALA A 76 -2.78 7.20 -13.87
CA ALA A 76 -3.99 7.23 -13.05
C ALA A 76 -3.91 8.25 -11.89
N ARG A 77 -5.08 8.72 -11.47
CA ARG A 77 -5.26 9.68 -10.37
C ARG A 77 -6.29 9.16 -9.36
N PRO A 78 -6.04 8.01 -8.70
CA PRO A 78 -6.96 7.47 -7.71
C PRO A 78 -7.14 8.47 -6.57
N ARG A 79 -8.39 8.67 -6.14
CA ARG A 79 -8.74 9.62 -5.07
C ARG A 79 -9.00 8.91 -3.75
N ARG A 80 -9.33 7.62 -3.81
CA ARG A 80 -9.60 6.76 -2.65
C ARG A 80 -8.73 5.51 -2.68
N PRO A 81 -8.48 4.88 -1.52
CA PRO A 81 -7.77 3.61 -1.47
C PRO A 81 -8.38 2.50 -2.31
N ALA A 82 -9.72 2.45 -2.43
CA ALA A 82 -10.41 1.49 -3.31
C ALA A 82 -10.01 1.70 -4.78
N ASP A 83 -10.05 2.93 -5.29
CA ASP A 83 -9.61 3.25 -6.65
C ASP A 83 -8.13 2.84 -6.88
N LEU A 84 -7.28 3.03 -5.86
CA LEU A 84 -5.87 2.62 -5.94
C LEU A 84 -5.75 1.09 -6.07
N VAL A 85 -6.58 0.32 -5.36
CA VAL A 85 -6.60 -1.15 -5.49
C VAL A 85 -6.92 -1.55 -6.92
N ASP A 86 -7.94 -0.93 -7.51
CA ASP A 86 -8.37 -1.25 -8.87
C ASP A 86 -7.29 -0.90 -9.90
N VAL A 87 -6.64 0.25 -9.76
CA VAL A 87 -5.49 0.63 -10.59
C VAL A 87 -4.36 -0.37 -10.45
N LEU A 88 -3.96 -0.74 -9.23
CA LEU A 88 -2.86 -1.68 -9.00
C LEU A 88 -3.16 -3.07 -9.59
N ARG A 89 -4.41 -3.55 -9.47
CA ARG A 89 -4.84 -4.80 -10.10
C ARG A 89 -4.81 -4.71 -11.62
N GLY A 90 -5.25 -3.58 -12.18
CA GLY A 90 -5.14 -3.31 -13.62
C GLY A 90 -3.69 -3.31 -14.14
N LEU A 91 -2.74 -2.92 -13.28
CA LEU A 91 -1.30 -2.98 -13.56
C LEU A 91 -0.68 -4.37 -13.33
N GLY A 92 -1.49 -5.39 -13.00
CA GLY A 92 -1.04 -6.78 -12.83
C GLY A 92 -0.53 -7.12 -11.43
N TYR A 93 -0.69 -6.25 -10.44
CA TYR A 93 -0.33 -6.56 -9.06
C TYR A 93 -1.43 -7.42 -8.41
N SER A 94 -1.03 -8.50 -7.73
CA SER A 94 -1.94 -9.26 -6.87
C SER A 94 -2.13 -8.50 -5.55
N VAL A 95 -3.26 -7.81 -5.40
CA VAL A 95 -3.56 -6.98 -4.22
C VAL A 95 -4.75 -7.56 -3.44
N GLU A 96 -4.50 -7.89 -2.19
CA GLU A 96 -5.49 -8.27 -1.20
C GLU A 96 -5.70 -7.13 -0.20
N THR A 97 -6.96 -6.88 0.16
CA THR A 97 -7.31 -5.83 1.11
C THR A 97 -8.71 -6.06 1.65
N GLU A 98 -8.95 -5.52 2.85
CA GLU A 98 -10.28 -5.41 3.44
C GLU A 98 -10.53 -3.94 3.78
N PRO A 99 -11.76 -3.42 3.55
CA PRO A 99 -12.12 -2.09 4.02
C PRO A 99 -11.88 -1.98 5.52
N PRO A 100 -11.11 -0.99 5.99
CA PRO A 100 -10.84 -0.85 7.40
C PRO A 100 -12.09 -0.39 8.16
N ALA A 101 -12.16 -0.74 9.44
CA ALA A 101 -13.07 -0.07 10.37
C ALA A 101 -12.83 1.46 10.33
N ALA A 102 -13.91 2.23 10.43
CA ALA A 102 -13.91 3.68 10.19
C ALA A 102 -12.72 4.41 10.84
N ALA A 103 -12.19 5.41 10.13
CA ALA A 103 -11.06 6.26 10.54
C ALA A 103 -9.69 5.57 10.69
N ARG A 104 -9.42 4.50 9.93
CA ARG A 104 -8.10 3.87 9.85
C ARG A 104 -7.55 3.84 8.42
N PRO A 105 -6.21 3.87 8.25
CA PRO A 105 -5.60 3.62 6.95
C PRO A 105 -5.98 2.26 6.38
N TRP A 106 -6.16 2.23 5.06
CA TRP A 106 -6.31 0.99 4.32
C TRP A 106 -4.98 0.26 4.28
N ARG A 107 -5.02 -1.06 4.48
CA ARG A 107 -3.83 -1.90 4.31
C ARG A 107 -4.00 -2.71 3.03
N LEU A 108 -3.03 -2.55 2.15
CA LEU A 108 -2.91 -3.25 0.88
C LEU A 108 -1.82 -4.31 1.04
N ASP A 109 -2.20 -5.58 1.00
CA ASP A 109 -1.28 -6.69 0.95
C ASP A 109 -0.99 -7.01 -0.52
N VAL A 110 0.24 -6.71 -0.96
CA VAL A 110 0.71 -7.03 -2.30
C VAL A 110 1.39 -8.38 -2.26
N VAL A 111 0.81 -9.38 -2.91
CA VAL A 111 1.30 -10.75 -2.94
C VAL A 111 2.23 -10.96 -4.14
N VAL A 112 3.40 -11.54 -3.90
CA VAL A 112 4.38 -11.90 -4.93
C VAL A 112 4.75 -13.38 -4.79
N THR A 113 4.76 -14.11 -5.90
CA THR A 113 4.99 -15.57 -5.93
C THR A 113 6.43 -15.96 -6.31
N GLU A 114 7.17 -15.08 -6.99
CA GLU A 114 8.54 -15.34 -7.43
C GLU A 114 9.41 -14.09 -7.25
N THR A 115 10.71 -14.27 -7.00
CA THR A 115 11.70 -13.20 -7.15
C THR A 115 12.99 -13.69 -7.77
#